data_AF-A0A2Z5GBN6-F1
#
_entry.id   AF-A0A2Z5GBN6-F1
#
_cell.length_a   1.000
_cell.length_b   1.000
_cell.length_c   1.000
_cell.angle_alpha   90.00
_cell.angle_beta   90.00
_cell.angle_gamma   90.00
#
_symmetry.space_group_name_H-M   'P 1'
#
loop_
_entity.id
_entity.type
_entity.pdbx_description
1 polymer ?
#
loop_
_entity_poly.entity_id
_entity_poly.type
_entity_poly.pdbx_seq_one_letter_code
_entity_poly.pdbx_strand_id
1 'polypeptide(L)'
;MATAVALPRPDLAAHREALTLQWQEIVKRLIDMIGRKLTAYIAGVKDVRALDRWIAGVEPYGDVEARLRFAYQVARTLIEHDSPRVVQAWLTGVNPELGDRVPLRLLKEGNLDEIAPKILGAARAFIAGA
;
A
#
# COMPACT_ATOMS: atom_id res chain seq x y z
N MET A 1 -7.72 -11.53 34.15
CA MET A 1 -7.39 -11.92 32.76
C MET A 1 -7.74 -10.75 31.86
N ALA A 2 -6.76 -10.15 31.20
CA ALA A 2 -7.02 -9.06 30.26
C ALA A 2 -7.64 -9.65 28.99
N THR A 3 -8.90 -9.33 28.74
CA THR A 3 -9.53 -9.54 27.44
C THR A 3 -8.74 -8.71 26.43
N ALA A 4 -7.94 -9.38 25.60
CA ALA A 4 -7.39 -8.76 24.41
C ALA A 4 -8.59 -8.39 23.54
N VAL A 5 -8.97 -7.11 23.56
CA VAL A 5 -9.88 -6.55 22.57
C VAL A 5 -9.19 -6.79 21.24
N ALA A 6 -9.67 -7.78 20.47
CA ALA A 6 -9.22 -7.97 19.11
C ALA A 6 -9.56 -6.67 18.40
N LEU A 7 -8.56 -5.83 18.17
CA LEU A 7 -8.73 -4.64 17.35
C LEU A 7 -9.45 -5.08 16.08
N PRO A 8 -10.44 -4.32 15.61
CA PRO A 8 -10.95 -4.51 14.26
C PRO A 8 -9.72 -4.65 13.36
N ARG A 9 -9.68 -5.65 12.49
CA ARG A 9 -8.63 -5.74 11.48
C ARG A 9 -9.16 -5.00 10.24
N PRO A 10 -9.07 -3.65 10.17
CA PRO A 10 -9.62 -2.89 9.05
C PRO A 10 -8.97 -3.31 7.72
N ASP A 11 -7.78 -3.89 7.78
CA ASP A 11 -7.04 -4.37 6.62
C ASP A 11 -7.55 -5.67 5.99
N LEU A 12 -8.48 -6.41 6.60
CA LEU A 12 -8.94 -7.69 6.04
C LEU A 12 -9.73 -7.54 4.72
N ALA A 13 -10.60 -6.53 4.64
CA ALA A 13 -11.38 -6.28 3.43
C ALA A 13 -10.43 -5.88 2.28
N ALA A 14 -9.53 -4.93 2.54
CA ALA A 14 -8.51 -4.51 1.61
C ALA A 14 -7.57 -5.66 1.19
N HIS A 15 -7.20 -6.54 2.11
CA HIS A 15 -6.40 -7.73 1.81
C HIS A 15 -7.12 -8.68 0.85
N ARG A 16 -8.40 -8.97 1.13
CA ARG A 16 -9.21 -9.82 0.27
C ARG A 16 -9.34 -9.22 -1.13
N GLU A 17 -9.64 -7.92 -1.23
CA GLU A 17 -9.68 -7.20 -2.50
C GLU A 17 -8.33 -7.30 -3.24
N ALA A 18 -7.22 -7.08 -2.52
CA ALA A 18 -5.87 -7.17 -3.07
C ALA A 18 -5.54 -8.54 -3.68
N LEU A 19 -6.15 -9.62 -3.17
CA LEU A 19 -5.97 -10.98 -3.68
C LEU A 19 -6.91 -11.31 -4.85
N THR A 20 -8.12 -10.77 -4.86
CA THR A 20 -9.15 -11.15 -5.84
C THR A 20 -9.22 -10.25 -7.07
N LEU A 21 -8.75 -9.01 -6.96
CA LEU A 21 -8.77 -8.07 -8.07
C LEU A 21 -7.82 -8.50 -9.18
N GLN A 22 -8.24 -8.26 -10.42
CA GLN A 22 -7.40 -8.42 -11.59
C GLN A 22 -6.23 -7.43 -11.54
N TRP A 23 -5.08 -7.81 -12.10
CA TRP A 23 -3.86 -7.01 -12.06
C TRP A 23 -4.06 -5.57 -12.55
N GLN A 24 -4.76 -5.41 -13.67
CA GLN A 24 -5.00 -4.09 -14.27
C GLN A 24 -5.80 -3.18 -13.34
N GLU A 25 -6.73 -3.79 -12.58
CA GLU A 25 -7.59 -3.10 -11.63
C GLU A 25 -6.82 -2.66 -10.37
N ILE A 26 -5.85 -3.46 -9.90
CA ILE A 26 -4.93 -3.05 -8.83
C ILE A 26 -4.18 -1.78 -9.24
N VAL A 27 -3.64 -1.75 -10.46
CA VAL A 27 -2.87 -0.60 -10.97
C VAL A 27 -3.78 0.63 -11.11
N LYS A 28 -4.96 0.49 -11.71
CA LYS A 28 -5.93 1.60 -11.85
C LYS A 28 -6.30 2.21 -10.49
N ARG A 29 -6.76 1.37 -9.56
CA ARG A 29 -7.20 1.85 -8.25
C ARG A 29 -6.07 2.49 -7.46
N LEU A 30 -4.84 1.97 -7.53
CA LEU A 30 -3.69 2.62 -6.92
C LEU A 30 -3.44 4.01 -7.50
N ILE A 31 -3.49 4.16 -8.83
CA ILE A 31 -3.34 5.47 -9.46
C ILE A 31 -4.42 6.44 -8.99
N ASP A 32 -5.67 5.99 -8.86
CA ASP A 32 -6.78 6.82 -8.40
C ASP A 32 -6.63 7.22 -6.92
N MET A 33 -6.12 6.31 -6.08
CA MET A 33 -5.96 6.51 -4.64
C MET A 33 -4.74 7.38 -4.28
N ILE A 34 -3.56 7.04 -4.80
CA ILE A 34 -2.28 7.65 -4.37
C ILE A 34 -1.59 8.43 -5.49
N GLY A 35 -2.16 8.42 -6.70
CA GLY A 35 -1.60 9.13 -7.84
C GLY A 35 -0.55 8.33 -8.60
N ARG A 36 -0.51 8.60 -9.91
CA ARG A 36 0.34 7.91 -10.88
C ARG A 36 1.83 7.89 -10.54
N LYS A 37 2.36 9.00 -10.00
CA LYS A 37 3.79 9.12 -9.66
C LYS A 37 4.18 8.21 -8.49
N LEU A 38 3.37 8.13 -7.45
CA LEU A 38 3.65 7.29 -6.29
C LEU A 38 3.52 5.81 -6.65
N THR A 39 2.51 5.44 -7.44
CA THR A 39 2.36 4.08 -7.97
C THR A 39 3.58 3.66 -8.79
N ALA A 40 4.06 4.50 -9.71
CA ALA A 40 5.26 4.24 -10.49
C ALA A 40 6.51 4.10 -9.61
N TYR A 41 6.64 4.94 -8.58
CA TYR A 41 7.75 4.89 -7.65
C TYR A 41 7.79 3.57 -6.89
N ILE A 42 6.67 3.11 -6.34
CA ILE A 42 6.57 1.82 -5.62
C ILE A 42 6.92 0.67 -6.56
N ALA A 43 6.43 0.72 -7.79
CA ALA A 43 6.72 -0.29 -8.82
C ALA A 43 8.19 -0.30 -9.29
N GLY A 44 9.02 0.65 -8.84
CA GLY A 44 10.43 0.71 -9.23
C GLY A 44 10.66 1.03 -10.72
N VAL A 45 9.63 1.46 -11.45
CA VAL A 45 9.74 1.72 -12.88
C VAL A 45 10.30 3.11 -13.15
N LYS A 46 11.23 3.19 -14.10
CA LYS A 46 11.77 4.47 -14.59
C LYS A 46 10.83 5.18 -15.56
N ASP A 47 10.02 4.42 -16.30
CA ASP A 47 9.07 4.92 -17.29
C ASP A 47 7.62 4.69 -16.81
N VAL A 48 6.90 5.80 -16.60
CA VAL A 48 5.52 5.82 -16.14
C VAL A 48 4.56 5.17 -17.16
N ARG A 49 4.94 5.08 -18.44
CA ARG A 49 4.18 4.35 -19.47
C ARG A 49 4.06 2.85 -19.19
N ALA A 50 4.91 2.30 -18.31
CA ALA A 50 4.73 0.93 -17.83
C ALA A 50 3.36 0.74 -17.17
N LEU A 51 2.86 1.76 -16.45
CA LEU A 51 1.54 1.70 -15.83
C LEU A 51 0.43 1.58 -16.87
N ASP A 52 0.53 2.29 -18.00
CA ASP A 52 -0.49 2.21 -19.07
C ASP A 52 -0.49 0.84 -19.75
N ARG A 53 0.69 0.22 -19.92
CA ARG A 53 0.79 -1.16 -20.43
C ARG A 53 0.14 -2.16 -19.48
N TRP A 54 0.36 -2.00 -18.17
CA TRP A 54 -0.25 -2.85 -17.16
C TRP A 54 -1.76 -2.66 -17.10
N ILE A 55 -2.25 -1.44 -17.23
CA ILE A 55 -3.68 -1.13 -17.37
C ILE A 55 -4.28 -1.80 -18.61
N ALA A 56 -3.51 -1.90 -19.71
CA ALA A 56 -3.90 -2.58 -20.93
C ALA A 56 -3.80 -4.12 -20.84
N GLY A 57 -3.37 -4.67 -19.70
CA GLY A 57 -3.34 -6.12 -19.46
C GLY A 57 -2.00 -6.80 -19.65
N VAL A 58 -0.92 -6.04 -19.88
CA VAL A 58 0.43 -6.60 -19.88
C VAL A 58 0.81 -7.01 -18.45
N GLU A 59 1.36 -8.20 -18.30
CA GLU A 59 1.84 -8.69 -17.02
C GLU A 59 3.08 -7.90 -16.53
N PRO A 60 3.21 -7.70 -15.22
CA PRO A 60 4.42 -7.11 -14.66
C PRO A 60 5.55 -8.14 -14.62
N TYR A 61 6.78 -7.66 -14.41
CA TYR A 61 7.95 -8.51 -14.23
C TYR A 61 8.39 -8.50 -12.76
N GLY A 62 9.09 -9.56 -12.35
CA GLY A 62 9.66 -9.67 -11.02
C GLY A 62 8.60 -9.65 -9.91
N ASP A 63 8.89 -8.92 -8.84
CA ASP A 63 8.04 -8.83 -7.64
C ASP A 63 7.07 -7.65 -7.64
N VAL A 64 6.97 -6.93 -8.76
CA VAL A 64 6.16 -5.71 -8.90
C VAL A 64 4.70 -5.96 -8.58
N GLU A 65 4.15 -7.11 -8.99
CA GLU A 65 2.76 -7.45 -8.69
C GLU A 65 2.51 -7.57 -7.19
N ALA A 66 3.34 -8.34 -6.49
CA ALA A 66 3.24 -8.52 -5.05
C ALA A 66 3.38 -7.18 -4.31
N ARG A 67 4.31 -6.33 -4.74
CA ARG A 67 4.52 -4.99 -4.16
C ARG A 67 3.31 -4.08 -4.35
N LEU A 68 2.75 -4.02 -5.57
CA LEU A 68 1.58 -3.17 -5.83
C LEU A 68 0.32 -3.72 -5.16
N ARG A 69 0.11 -5.03 -5.09
CA ARG A 69 -1.00 -5.61 -4.32
C ARG A 69 -0.89 -5.26 -2.84
N PHE A 70 0.31 -5.35 -2.27
CA PHE A 70 0.52 -4.96 -0.88
C PHE A 70 0.35 -3.45 -0.65
N ALA A 71 0.88 -2.60 -1.53
CA ALA A 71 0.64 -1.17 -1.48
C ALA A 71 -0.84 -0.81 -1.62
N TYR A 72 -1.57 -1.53 -2.47
CA TYR A 72 -3.02 -1.39 -2.63
C TYR A 72 -3.75 -1.72 -1.33
N GLN A 73 -3.41 -2.83 -0.68
CA GLN A 73 -3.98 -3.19 0.62
C GLN A 73 -3.80 -2.05 1.63
N VAL A 74 -2.58 -1.53 1.78
CA VAL A 74 -2.28 -0.45 2.73
C VAL A 74 -3.03 0.84 2.38
N ALA A 75 -2.98 1.28 1.12
CA ALA A 75 -3.65 2.51 0.68
C ALA A 75 -5.17 2.41 0.80
N ARG A 76 -5.75 1.26 0.43
CA ARG A 76 -7.20 1.00 0.52
C ARG A 76 -7.67 1.05 1.98
N THR A 77 -6.92 0.42 2.89
CA THR A 77 -7.20 0.45 4.34
C THR A 77 -7.17 1.88 4.89
N LEU A 78 -6.17 2.69 4.53
CA LEU A 78 -6.06 4.06 5.03
C LEU A 78 -7.17 4.97 4.46
N ILE A 79 -7.53 4.81 3.18
CA ILE A 79 -8.56 5.65 2.53
C ILE A 79 -9.97 5.41 3.09
N GLU A 80 -10.23 4.29 3.76
CA GLU A 80 -11.50 4.08 4.47
C GLU A 80 -11.70 5.05 5.64
N HIS A 81 -10.61 5.57 6.18
CA HIS A 81 -10.62 6.44 7.36
C HIS A 81 -10.20 7.87 7.05
N ASP A 82 -9.41 8.07 5.98
CA ASP A 82 -8.78 9.34 5.68
C ASP A 82 -8.85 9.73 4.20
N SER A 83 -8.71 11.03 3.94
CA SER A 83 -8.69 11.53 2.56
C SER A 83 -7.47 11.03 1.78
N PRO A 84 -7.54 10.91 0.44
CA PRO A 84 -6.39 10.57 -0.40
C PRO A 84 -5.15 11.46 -0.15
N ARG A 85 -5.36 12.74 0.19
CA ARG A 85 -4.28 13.67 0.52
C ARG A 85 -3.54 13.26 1.80
N VAL A 86 -4.27 12.84 2.83
CA VAL A 86 -3.68 12.35 4.10
C VAL A 86 -2.93 11.05 3.87
N VAL A 87 -3.50 10.12 3.08
CA VAL A 87 -2.84 8.85 2.76
C VAL A 87 -1.55 9.07 1.97
N GLN A 88 -1.53 10.01 1.00
CA GLN A 88 -0.31 10.40 0.30
C GLN A 88 0.74 11.02 1.25
N ALA A 89 0.31 11.85 2.20
CA ALA A 89 1.21 12.43 3.20
C ALA A 89 1.76 11.34 4.15
N TRP A 90 0.93 10.38 4.56
CA TRP A 90 1.36 9.24 5.37
C TRP A 90 2.41 8.39 4.65
N LEU A 91 2.19 8.09 3.36
CA LEU A 91 3.12 7.31 2.55
C LEU A 91 4.45 8.02 2.33
N THR A 92 4.42 9.34 2.13
CA THR A 92 5.61 10.16 1.80
C THR A 92 6.33 10.73 3.03
N GLY A 93 5.66 10.78 4.17
CA GLY A 93 6.17 11.29 5.43
C GLY A 93 7.06 10.29 6.19
N VAL A 94 7.86 10.81 7.12
CA VAL A 94 8.57 10.01 8.11
C VAL A 94 7.56 9.43 9.08
N ASN A 95 7.64 8.11 9.33
CA ASN A 95 6.71 7.42 10.20
C ASN A 95 7.44 6.84 11.44
N PRO A 96 7.15 7.34 12.65
CA PRO A 96 7.77 6.86 13.90
C PRO A 96 7.55 5.37 14.17
N GLU A 97 6.36 4.84 13.84
CA GLU A 97 6.03 3.41 13.97
C GLU A 97 6.90 2.51 13.07
N LEU A 98 7.54 3.09 12.05
CA LEU A 98 8.45 2.39 11.15
C LEU A 98 9.93 2.66 11.45
N GLY A 99 10.24 3.20 12.64
CA GLY A 99 11.57 3.58 13.05
C GLY A 99 12.09 4.78 12.25
N ASP A 100 11.26 5.80 12.11
CA ASP A 100 11.54 7.04 11.37
C ASP A 100 11.88 6.82 9.89
N ARG A 101 11.29 5.79 9.29
CA ARG A 101 11.43 5.49 7.86
C ARG A 101 10.18 5.88 7.08
N VAL A 102 10.38 6.24 5.82
CA VAL A 102 9.29 6.62 4.91
C VAL A 102 8.62 5.35 4.36
N PRO A 103 7.30 5.15 4.56
CA PRO A 103 6.60 3.94 4.09
C PRO A 103 6.76 3.70 2.59
N LEU A 104 6.68 4.75 1.76
CA LEU A 104 6.82 4.65 0.31
C LEU A 104 8.17 4.07 -0.11
N ARG A 105 9.26 4.43 0.60
CA ARG A 105 10.60 3.89 0.34
C ARG A 105 10.67 2.41 0.73
N LEU A 106 10.08 2.05 1.87
CA LEU A 106 10.02 0.65 2.31
C LEU A 106 9.23 -0.24 1.35
N LEU A 107 8.12 0.26 0.81
CA LEU A 107 7.33 -0.47 -0.20
C LEU A 107 8.14 -0.75 -1.48
N LYS A 108 8.94 0.24 -1.91
CA LYS A 108 9.77 0.12 -3.11
C LYS A 108 11.00 -0.79 -2.91
N GLU A 109 11.72 -0.61 -1.81
CA GLU A 109 13.08 -1.15 -1.64
C GLU A 109 13.15 -2.30 -0.63
N GLY A 110 12.17 -2.41 0.26
CA GLY A 110 12.19 -3.40 1.35
C GLY A 110 11.86 -4.81 0.88
N ASN A 111 12.33 -5.80 1.65
CA ASN A 111 11.84 -7.17 1.56
C ASN A 111 10.41 -7.22 2.10
N LEU A 112 9.45 -7.69 1.29
CA LEU A 112 8.03 -7.73 1.66
C LEU A 112 7.78 -8.54 2.94
N ASP A 113 8.48 -9.65 3.14
CA ASP A 113 8.31 -10.50 4.32
C ASP A 113 8.68 -9.77 5.63
N GLU A 114 9.65 -8.87 5.56
CA GLU A 114 10.14 -8.10 6.71
C GLU A 114 9.35 -6.81 6.94
N ILE A 115 8.95 -6.13 5.86
CA ILE A 115 8.32 -4.82 5.95
C ILE A 115 6.80 -4.90 6.05
N ALA A 116 6.16 -5.95 5.54
CA ALA A 116 4.70 -6.03 5.53
C ALA A 116 4.07 -6.01 6.93
N PRO A 117 4.54 -6.79 7.92
CA PRO A 117 3.99 -6.74 9.28
C PRO A 117 4.14 -5.36 9.93
N LYS A 118 5.27 -4.69 9.68
CA LYS A 118 5.58 -3.36 10.23
C LYS A 118 4.67 -2.29 9.64
N ILE A 119 4.49 -2.29 8.31
CA ILE A 119 3.63 -1.33 7.62
C ILE A 119 2.15 -1.53 7.99
N LEU A 120 1.68 -2.78 8.10
CA LEU A 120 0.31 -3.04 8.57
C LEU A 120 0.11 -2.63 10.02
N GLY A 121 1.10 -2.85 10.89
CA GLY A 121 1.10 -2.36 12.27
C GLY A 121 0.98 -0.84 12.33
N ALA A 122 1.84 -0.12 11.61
CA ALA A 122 1.83 1.33 11.54
C ALA A 122 0.51 1.90 10.96
N ALA A 123 -0.06 1.26 9.94
CA ALA A 123 -1.34 1.67 9.38
C ALA A 123 -2.48 1.51 10.39
N ARG A 124 -2.50 0.39 11.14
CA ARG A 124 -3.49 0.17 12.20
C ARG A 124 -3.33 1.17 13.35
N ALA A 125 -2.10 1.48 13.76
CA ALA A 125 -1.82 2.49 14.79
C ALA A 125 -2.33 3.87 14.36
N PHE A 126 -2.05 4.27 13.12
CA PHE A 126 -2.55 5.52 12.55
C PHE A 126 -4.08 5.62 12.56
N ILE A 127 -4.78 4.56 12.13
CA ILE A 127 -6.24 4.50 12.15
C ILE A 127 -6.81 4.54 13.58
N ALA A 128 -6.10 3.94 14.54
CA ALA A 128 -6.50 3.96 15.94
C ALA A 128 -6.33 5.33 16.62
N GLY A 129 -5.68 6.30 15.95
CA GLY A 129 -5.43 7.64 16.49
C GLY A 129 -4.32 7.67 17.55
N ALA A 130 -3.38 6.71 17.48
CA ALA A 130 -2.23 6.62 18.38
C ALA A 130 -1.15 7.68 18.07
#